data_AF-A0A934L7M8-F1
#
_entry.id   AF-A0A934L7M8-F1
#
_cell.length_a   1.000
_cell.length_b   1.000
_cell.length_c   1.000
_cell.angle_alpha   90.00
_cell.angle_beta   90.00
_cell.angle_gamma   90.00
#
_symmetry.space_group_name_H-M   'P 1'
#
loop_
_entity.id
_entity.type
_entity.pdbx_description
1 polymer ?
#
loop_
_entity_poly.entity_id
_entity_poly.type
_entity_poly.pdbx_seq_one_letter_code
_entity_poly.pdbx_strand_id
1 'polypeptide(L)'
;MKKLGMVLLLGWSFAILPMNVWGEGWSLGGADWGRLTLGVVSGIAAHEVGHMVVAKSKGYRVSHDGLSITYPGVDFTRSGQLQLASAGYQTQWVLSELVLRDNNWQERKTPPSDFGAGIVISSVGVSAAYLTILKHQLNGDVYGVSRASGMSHDRAALLMAIPAALDAWRLFGDDVPEWVPNLAVASKGVEMAWIWAY
;
A
#
# COMPACT_ATOMS: atom_id res chain seq x y z
N MET A 1 14.83 2.56 -18.84
CA MET A 1 14.35 3.77 -18.13
C MET A 1 13.47 4.71 -18.96
N LYS A 2 13.68 4.90 -20.28
CA LYS A 2 12.84 5.80 -21.11
C LYS A 2 11.38 5.34 -21.35
N LYS A 3 11.04 4.07 -21.10
CA LYS A 3 9.68 3.52 -21.31
C LYS A 3 8.72 3.71 -20.12
N LEU A 4 9.23 4.06 -18.93
CA LEU A 4 8.40 4.18 -17.71
C LEU A 4 7.57 5.47 -17.70
N GLY A 5 8.11 6.56 -18.28
CA GLY A 5 7.39 7.84 -18.36
C GLY A 5 6.16 7.81 -19.26
N MET A 6 6.13 6.91 -20.25
CA MET A 6 5.04 6.87 -21.24
C MET A 6 3.82 6.07 -20.75
N VAL A 7 4.01 5.10 -19.84
CA VAL A 7 2.91 4.35 -19.20
C VAL A 7 2.23 5.19 -18.12
N LEU A 8 3.01 5.99 -17.37
CA LEU A 8 2.46 6.93 -16.38
C LEU A 8 1.64 8.05 -17.04
N LEU A 9 2.01 8.54 -18.23
CA LEU A 9 1.28 9.61 -18.91
C LEU A 9 -0.08 9.19 -19.48
N LEU A 10 -0.26 7.92 -19.85
CA LEU A 10 -1.54 7.44 -20.40
C LEU A 10 -2.62 7.22 -19.32
N GLY A 11 -2.21 7.02 -18.06
CA GLY A 11 -3.14 6.85 -16.93
C GLY A 11 -3.86 8.14 -16.50
N TRP A 12 -3.32 9.32 -16.84
CA TRP A 12 -3.85 10.62 -16.41
C TRP A 12 -4.91 11.21 -17.35
N SER A 13 -5.09 10.64 -18.53
CA SER A 13 -6.03 11.13 -19.55
C SER A 13 -7.52 10.88 -19.21
N PHE A 14 -7.83 10.17 -18.13
CA PHE A 14 -9.20 9.84 -17.72
C PHE A 14 -9.91 10.94 -16.89
N ALA A 15 -9.21 12.03 -16.53
CA ALA A 15 -9.71 13.04 -15.59
C ALA A 15 -10.74 14.06 -16.15
N ILE A 16 -11.30 13.88 -17.35
CA ILE A 16 -12.10 14.93 -18.04
C ILE A 16 -13.49 14.46 -18.52
N LEU A 17 -14.04 13.36 -17.99
CA LEU A 17 -15.42 12.97 -18.26
C LEU A 17 -16.37 13.44 -17.14
N PRO A 18 -17.65 13.76 -17.44
CA PRO A 18 -18.62 14.15 -16.42
C PRO A 18 -18.66 13.11 -15.30
N MET A 19 -18.33 13.54 -14.09
CA MET A 19 -18.05 12.65 -12.98
C MET A 19 -19.33 12.44 -12.17
N ASN A 20 -19.78 11.19 -12.11
CA ASN A 20 -20.64 10.78 -11.01
C ASN A 20 -19.79 10.74 -9.74
N VAL A 21 -20.41 11.17 -8.66
CA VAL A 21 -19.78 11.38 -7.38
C VAL A 21 -20.50 10.52 -6.35
N TRP A 22 -19.76 9.80 -5.52
CA TRP A 22 -20.32 8.71 -4.71
C TRP A 22 -19.93 8.81 -3.23
N GLY A 23 -20.92 8.53 -2.39
CA GLY A 23 -20.74 7.96 -1.05
C GLY A 23 -20.41 8.95 0.04
N GLU A 24 -20.61 8.49 1.27
CA GLU A 24 -20.27 9.24 2.49
C GLU A 24 -18.89 8.80 2.99
N GLY A 25 -18.07 9.78 3.40
CA GLY A 25 -16.79 9.54 4.01
C GLY A 25 -16.92 8.96 5.42
N TRP A 26 -15.95 8.12 5.82
CA TRP A 26 -15.80 7.74 7.21
C TRP A 26 -15.26 8.92 8.04
N SER A 27 -15.72 9.07 9.28
CA SER A 27 -15.31 10.18 10.15
C SER A 27 -14.87 9.74 11.55
N LEU A 28 -13.92 10.49 12.12
CA LEU A 28 -13.38 10.26 13.46
C LEU A 28 -14.36 10.61 14.59
N GLY A 29 -15.33 11.48 14.33
CA GLY A 29 -16.18 12.09 15.36
C GLY A 29 -17.10 11.11 16.10
N GLY A 30 -17.36 9.93 15.52
CA GLY A 30 -18.23 8.90 16.08
C GLY A 30 -17.60 7.51 16.18
N ALA A 31 -16.28 7.41 16.00
CA ALA A 31 -15.59 6.13 15.91
C ALA A 31 -15.54 5.37 17.25
N ASP A 32 -15.77 4.06 17.21
CA ASP A 32 -15.33 3.15 18.27
C ASP A 32 -13.80 3.03 18.22
N TRP A 33 -13.13 3.78 19.09
CA TRP A 33 -11.67 3.82 19.19
C TRP A 33 -11.03 2.45 19.47
N GLY A 34 -11.73 1.55 20.16
CA GLY A 34 -11.25 0.20 20.42
C GLY A 34 -11.15 -0.61 19.14
N ARG A 35 -12.24 -0.59 18.33
CA ARG A 35 -12.27 -1.25 17.02
C ARG A 35 -11.32 -0.61 16.03
N LEU A 36 -11.26 0.72 15.99
CA LEU A 36 -10.34 1.47 15.14
C LEU A 36 -8.88 1.10 15.43
N THR A 37 -8.48 1.16 16.70
CA THR A 37 -7.12 0.81 17.14
C THR A 37 -6.79 -0.64 16.82
N LEU A 38 -7.73 -1.57 17.06
CA LEU A 38 -7.54 -2.97 16.70
C LEU A 38 -7.35 -3.15 15.18
N GLY A 39 -8.09 -2.39 14.37
CA GLY A 39 -7.91 -2.35 12.92
C GLY A 39 -6.52 -1.87 12.51
N VAL A 40 -6.03 -0.79 13.12
CA VAL A 40 -4.69 -0.26 12.88
C VAL A 40 -3.61 -1.29 13.22
N VAL A 41 -3.66 -1.86 14.42
CA VAL A 41 -2.70 -2.88 14.87
C VAL A 41 -2.75 -4.12 13.96
N SER A 42 -3.96 -4.54 13.56
CA SER A 42 -4.12 -5.68 12.64
C SER A 42 -3.55 -5.39 11.27
N GLY A 43 -3.70 -4.18 10.75
CA GLY A 43 -3.13 -3.76 9.47
C GLY A 43 -1.59 -3.71 9.48
N ILE A 44 -0.99 -3.28 10.59
CA ILE A 44 0.48 -3.34 10.79
C ILE A 44 0.94 -4.79 10.91
N ALA A 45 0.24 -5.62 11.70
CA ALA A 45 0.59 -7.04 11.81
C ALA A 45 0.50 -7.76 10.45
N ALA A 46 -0.50 -7.43 9.63
CA ALA A 46 -0.64 -7.98 8.30
C ALA A 46 0.48 -7.52 7.34
N HIS A 47 0.96 -6.28 7.47
CA HIS A 47 2.14 -5.79 6.75
C HIS A 47 3.35 -6.71 7.01
N GLU A 48 3.66 -6.98 8.27
CA GLU A 48 4.77 -7.88 8.64
C GLU A 48 4.55 -9.32 8.16
N VAL A 49 3.32 -9.82 8.22
CA VAL A 49 2.97 -11.15 7.68
C VAL A 49 3.23 -11.22 6.17
N GLY A 50 3.00 -10.15 5.43
CA GLY A 50 3.34 -10.06 3.99
C GLY A 50 4.81 -10.38 3.73
N HIS A 51 5.70 -9.75 4.48
CA HIS A 51 7.14 -10.03 4.41
C HIS A 51 7.46 -11.49 4.76
N MET A 52 6.84 -12.04 5.80
CA MET A 52 7.04 -13.45 6.19
C MET A 52 6.61 -14.42 5.09
N VAL A 53 5.47 -14.18 4.46
CA VAL A 53 4.93 -15.02 3.39
C VAL A 53 5.86 -15.02 2.18
N VAL A 54 6.31 -13.85 1.73
CA VAL A 54 7.25 -13.74 0.59
C VAL A 54 8.62 -14.32 0.94
N ALA A 55 9.12 -14.11 2.15
CA ALA A 55 10.37 -14.71 2.59
C ALA A 55 10.31 -16.24 2.56
N LYS A 56 9.24 -16.81 3.12
CA LYS A 56 9.03 -18.26 3.19
C LYS A 56 8.85 -18.89 1.81
N SER A 57 8.12 -18.24 0.91
CA SER A 57 7.93 -18.75 -0.47
C SER A 57 9.24 -18.80 -1.27
N LYS A 58 10.22 -17.99 -0.87
CA LYS A 58 11.57 -17.95 -1.45
C LYS A 58 12.59 -18.82 -0.71
N GLY A 59 12.19 -19.51 0.35
CA GLY A 59 13.08 -20.34 1.16
C GLY A 59 14.03 -19.55 2.06
N TYR A 60 13.76 -18.26 2.31
CA TYR A 60 14.58 -17.45 3.21
C TYR A 60 14.27 -17.77 4.66
N ARG A 61 15.32 -17.82 5.49
CA ARG A 61 15.17 -17.95 6.94
C ARG A 61 14.73 -16.62 7.52
N VAL A 62 13.55 -16.62 8.14
CA VAL A 62 13.00 -15.48 8.86
C VAL A 62 13.54 -15.52 10.29
N SER A 63 14.13 -14.41 10.74
CA SER A 63 14.53 -14.19 12.13
C SER A 63 13.94 -12.88 12.63
N HIS A 64 14.12 -12.59 13.93
CA HIS A 64 13.65 -11.36 14.56
C HIS A 64 14.77 -10.82 15.44
N ASP A 65 15.13 -9.55 15.28
CA ASP A 65 16.17 -8.92 16.11
C ASP A 65 15.63 -8.27 17.41
N GLY A 66 14.33 -8.46 17.66
CA GLY A 66 13.61 -7.89 18.80
C GLY A 66 12.71 -6.72 18.42
N LEU A 67 12.96 -6.07 17.28
CA LEU A 67 12.18 -4.93 16.77
C LEU A 67 11.74 -5.09 15.31
N SER A 68 12.46 -5.87 14.51
CA SER A 68 12.23 -6.06 13.09
C SER A 68 12.40 -7.51 12.67
N ILE A 69 11.69 -7.89 11.61
CA ILE A 69 12.01 -9.11 10.86
C ILE A 69 13.38 -8.91 10.21
N THR A 70 14.26 -9.90 10.34
CA THR A 70 15.59 -9.92 9.73
C THR A 70 15.83 -11.20 8.95
N TYR A 71 16.75 -11.13 7.99
CA TYR A 71 17.07 -12.24 7.09
C TYR A 71 18.57 -12.54 7.12
N PRO A 72 19.09 -13.07 8.23
CA PRO A 72 20.52 -13.23 8.44
C PRO A 72 21.14 -14.20 7.41
N GLY A 73 22.25 -13.78 6.80
CA GLY A 73 23.04 -14.60 5.88
C GLY A 73 22.45 -14.78 4.48
N VAL A 74 21.41 -14.02 4.11
CA VAL A 74 20.82 -14.08 2.77
C VAL A 74 21.50 -13.08 1.84
N ASP A 75 22.08 -13.58 0.75
CA ASP A 75 22.45 -12.75 -0.40
C ASP A 75 21.27 -12.70 -1.37
N PHE A 76 20.56 -11.58 -1.37
CA PHE A 76 19.35 -11.44 -2.18
C PHE A 76 19.68 -11.22 -3.64
N THR A 77 19.02 -11.95 -4.53
CA THR A 77 18.88 -11.48 -5.92
C THR A 77 18.12 -10.15 -5.91
N ARG A 78 18.36 -9.28 -6.90
CA ARG A 78 17.61 -8.00 -6.98
C ARG A 78 16.10 -8.20 -6.99
N SER A 79 15.59 -9.18 -7.74
CA SER A 79 14.16 -9.51 -7.77
C SER A 79 13.66 -10.03 -6.42
N GLY A 80 14.46 -10.87 -5.73
CA GLY A 80 14.16 -11.37 -4.39
C GLY A 80 14.06 -10.24 -3.36
N GLN A 81 15.02 -9.31 -3.38
CA GLN A 81 15.01 -8.13 -2.52
C GLN A 81 13.82 -7.21 -2.83
N LEU A 82 13.54 -6.96 -4.10
CA LEU A 82 12.44 -6.09 -4.50
C LEU A 82 11.09 -6.66 -4.03
N GLN A 83 10.83 -7.93 -4.31
CA GLN A 83 9.59 -8.60 -3.93
C GLN A 83 9.44 -8.66 -2.41
N LEU A 84 10.52 -8.98 -1.69
CA LEU A 84 10.50 -9.04 -0.23
C LEU A 84 10.27 -7.67 0.39
N ALA A 85 11.02 -6.64 -0.01
CA ALA A 85 10.88 -5.28 0.49
C ALA A 85 9.54 -4.64 0.13
N SER A 86 8.84 -5.18 -0.88
CA SER A 86 7.52 -4.70 -1.27
C SER A 86 6.34 -5.38 -0.60
N ALA A 87 6.58 -6.51 0.07
CA ALA A 87 5.52 -7.43 0.45
C ALA A 87 4.54 -6.85 1.47
N GLY A 88 5.04 -6.05 2.42
CA GLY A 88 4.22 -5.46 3.47
C GLY A 88 3.20 -4.47 2.93
N TYR A 89 3.64 -3.49 2.14
CA TYR A 89 2.71 -2.51 1.56
C TYR A 89 1.76 -3.13 0.52
N GLN A 90 2.20 -4.14 -0.26
CA GLN A 90 1.29 -4.87 -1.14
C GLN A 90 0.19 -5.62 -0.37
N THR A 91 0.53 -6.17 0.80
CA THR A 91 -0.47 -6.81 1.67
C THR A 91 -1.48 -5.78 2.18
N GLN A 92 -1.01 -4.62 2.61
CA GLN A 92 -1.89 -3.53 3.04
C GLN A 92 -2.78 -3.02 1.91
N TRP A 93 -2.30 -2.97 0.66
CA TRP A 93 -3.11 -2.62 -0.51
C TRP A 93 -4.22 -3.61 -0.80
N VAL A 94 -3.93 -4.91 -0.71
CA VAL A 94 -4.97 -5.95 -0.88
C VAL A 94 -6.02 -5.80 0.22
N LEU A 95 -5.60 -5.62 1.46
CA LEU A 95 -6.51 -5.42 2.59
C LEU A 95 -7.34 -4.13 2.44
N SER A 96 -6.75 -3.04 1.96
CA SER A 96 -7.47 -1.79 1.75
C SER A 96 -8.56 -1.94 0.71
N GLU A 97 -8.32 -2.70 -0.38
CA GLU A 97 -9.36 -3.00 -1.36
C GLU A 97 -10.48 -3.88 -0.81
N LEU A 98 -10.14 -4.89 0.01
CA LEU A 98 -11.15 -5.73 0.67
C LEU A 98 -12.03 -4.92 1.64
N VAL A 99 -11.46 -3.90 2.28
CA VAL A 99 -12.20 -2.99 3.16
C VAL A 99 -13.07 -2.02 2.35
N LEU A 100 -12.52 -1.38 1.32
CA LEU A 100 -13.17 -0.28 0.60
C LEU A 100 -14.18 -0.75 -0.44
N ARG A 101 -14.27 -2.07 -0.69
CA ARG A 101 -15.23 -2.65 -1.63
C ARG A 101 -16.31 -3.50 -0.96
N ASP A 102 -17.46 -3.58 -1.63
CA ASP A 102 -18.58 -4.41 -1.23
C ASP A 102 -18.42 -5.87 -1.70
N ASN A 103 -19.41 -6.71 -1.39
CA ASN A 103 -19.39 -8.13 -1.75
C ASN A 103 -19.42 -8.41 -3.27
N ASN A 104 -19.78 -7.40 -4.08
CA ASN A 104 -19.78 -7.47 -5.54
C ASN A 104 -18.53 -6.82 -6.15
N TRP A 105 -17.50 -6.57 -5.33
CA TRP A 105 -16.28 -5.88 -5.74
C TRP A 105 -16.51 -4.45 -6.25
N GLN A 106 -17.63 -3.81 -5.90
CA GLN A 106 -17.89 -2.40 -6.23
C GLN A 106 -17.39 -1.48 -5.13
N GLU A 107 -17.11 -0.23 -5.45
CA GLU A 107 -16.76 0.77 -4.43
C GLU A 107 -17.91 0.92 -3.43
N ARG A 108 -17.58 0.93 -2.14
CA ARG A 108 -18.59 1.14 -1.10
C ARG A 108 -19.17 2.55 -1.19
N LYS A 109 -20.50 2.63 -1.14
CA LYS A 109 -21.24 3.90 -1.00
C LYS A 109 -21.35 4.37 0.44
N THR A 110 -21.20 3.45 1.39
CA THR A 110 -21.29 3.73 2.83
C THR A 110 -19.93 3.48 3.47
N PRO A 111 -19.55 4.24 4.51
CA PRO A 111 -18.31 4.04 5.23
C PRO A 111 -18.09 2.57 5.63
N PRO A 112 -16.84 2.07 5.62
CA PRO A 112 -16.51 0.79 6.23
C PRO A 112 -16.70 0.86 7.75
N SER A 113 -16.72 -0.30 8.40
CA SER A 113 -16.67 -0.36 9.87
C SER A 113 -15.40 0.29 10.43
N ASP A 114 -15.41 0.75 11.68
CA ASP A 114 -14.22 1.36 12.34
C ASP A 114 -12.98 0.45 12.31
N PHE A 115 -13.16 -0.87 12.46
CA PHE A 115 -12.06 -1.82 12.31
C PHE A 115 -11.47 -1.79 10.89
N GLY A 116 -12.33 -1.77 9.87
CA GLY A 116 -11.91 -1.64 8.47
C GLY A 116 -11.22 -0.30 8.20
N ALA A 117 -11.80 0.81 8.67
CA ALA A 117 -11.19 2.13 8.60
C ALA A 117 -9.78 2.12 9.22
N GLY A 118 -9.61 1.46 10.37
CA GLY A 118 -8.32 1.29 11.03
C GLY A 118 -7.28 0.56 10.16
N ILE A 119 -7.69 -0.49 9.44
CA ILE A 119 -6.81 -1.19 8.49
C ILE A 119 -6.34 -0.23 7.39
N VAL A 120 -7.24 0.54 6.78
CA VAL A 120 -6.88 1.50 5.71
C VAL A 120 -5.98 2.61 6.28
N ILE A 121 -6.30 3.14 7.46
CA ILE A 121 -5.49 4.14 8.16
C ILE A 121 -4.08 3.63 8.43
N SER A 122 -3.90 2.34 8.76
CA SER A 122 -2.56 1.78 8.93
C SER A 122 -1.72 1.85 7.65
N SER A 123 -2.32 1.59 6.48
CA SER A 123 -1.66 1.69 5.17
C SER A 123 -1.25 3.14 4.87
N VAL A 124 -2.15 4.08 5.15
CA VAL A 124 -1.89 5.53 5.02
C VAL A 124 -0.77 5.97 5.96
N GLY A 125 -0.82 5.54 7.22
CA GLY A 125 0.17 5.87 8.24
C GLY A 125 1.56 5.34 7.90
N VAL A 126 1.67 4.08 7.48
CA VAL A 126 2.94 3.48 7.04
C VAL A 126 3.49 4.24 5.82
N SER A 127 2.64 4.56 4.84
CA SER A 127 3.06 5.31 3.66
C SER A 127 3.52 6.74 3.99
N ALA A 128 2.87 7.41 4.95
CA ALA A 128 3.32 8.70 5.47
C ALA A 128 4.66 8.58 6.20
N ALA A 129 4.87 7.52 6.97
CA ALA A 129 6.15 7.24 7.63
C ALA A 129 7.26 6.98 6.61
N TYR A 130 6.97 6.29 5.50
CA TYR A 130 7.87 6.10 4.37
C TYR A 130 8.27 7.43 3.72
N LEU A 131 7.34 8.36 3.50
CA LEU A 131 7.67 9.66 2.93
C LEU A 131 8.57 10.53 3.83
N THR A 132 8.48 10.34 5.15
CA THR A 132 9.07 11.25 6.14
C THR A 132 10.30 10.68 6.82
N ILE A 133 10.13 9.72 7.73
CA ILE A 133 11.15 9.29 8.68
C ILE A 133 11.80 7.95 8.32
N LEU A 134 11.13 7.09 7.55
CA LEU A 134 11.58 5.72 7.28
C LEU A 134 12.29 5.52 5.93
N LYS A 135 12.22 6.49 5.00
CA LYS A 135 12.78 6.33 3.63
C LYS A 135 14.28 6.00 3.56
N HIS A 136 15.04 6.26 4.61
CA HIS A 136 16.48 6.03 4.65
C HIS A 136 16.90 4.96 5.67
N GLN A 137 15.95 4.25 6.27
CA GLN A 137 16.26 3.21 7.26
C GLN A 137 16.94 2.02 6.58
N LEU A 138 18.12 1.62 7.08
CA LEU A 138 19.05 0.71 6.41
C LEU A 138 18.52 -0.72 6.16
N ASN A 139 17.38 -1.08 6.75
CA ASN A 139 16.70 -2.36 6.53
C ASN A 139 15.20 -2.18 6.23
N GLY A 140 14.75 -0.96 5.92
CA GLY A 140 13.34 -0.68 5.65
C GLY A 140 12.95 -0.94 4.19
N ASP A 141 11.64 -1.07 3.96
CA ASP A 141 11.05 -1.34 2.64
C ASP A 141 11.52 -0.39 1.55
N VAL A 142 11.46 0.92 1.81
CA VAL A 142 11.88 1.95 0.84
C VAL A 142 13.35 1.78 0.45
N TYR A 143 14.21 1.48 1.43
CA TYR A 143 15.63 1.24 1.19
C TYR A 143 15.82 -0.05 0.37
N GLY A 144 15.11 -1.11 0.72
CA GLY A 144 15.13 -2.39 -0.01
C GLY A 144 14.69 -2.25 -1.46
N VAL A 145 13.57 -1.56 -1.71
CA VAL A 145 13.06 -1.26 -3.06
C VAL A 145 14.04 -0.39 -3.83
N SER A 146 14.56 0.68 -3.22
CA SER A 146 15.53 1.59 -3.85
C SER A 146 16.81 0.85 -4.25
N ARG A 147 17.37 0.04 -3.34
CA ARG A 147 18.60 -0.74 -3.58
C ARG A 147 18.42 -1.79 -4.68
N ALA A 148 17.29 -2.49 -4.67
CA ALA A 148 17.00 -3.53 -5.65
C ALA A 148 16.73 -2.97 -7.06
N SER A 149 15.93 -1.90 -7.14
CA SER A 149 15.46 -1.31 -8.41
C SER A 149 16.41 -0.28 -9.01
N GLY A 150 17.33 0.29 -8.21
CA GLY A 150 18.16 1.44 -8.58
C GLY A 150 17.42 2.79 -8.57
N MET A 151 16.18 2.84 -8.05
CA MET A 151 15.46 4.09 -7.86
C MET A 151 16.04 4.89 -6.69
N SER A 152 15.84 6.22 -6.66
CA SER A 152 16.10 6.99 -5.45
C SER A 152 15.08 6.64 -4.36
N HIS A 153 15.46 6.81 -3.09
CA HIS A 153 14.56 6.61 -1.96
C HIS A 153 13.26 7.42 -2.09
N ASP A 154 13.32 8.67 -2.56
CA ASP A 154 12.11 9.49 -2.73
C ASP A 154 11.18 8.92 -3.81
N ARG A 155 11.73 8.38 -4.91
CA ARG A 155 10.90 7.74 -5.95
C ARG A 155 10.26 6.45 -5.44
N ALA A 156 11.01 5.64 -4.70
CA ALA A 156 10.48 4.43 -4.08
C ALA A 156 9.36 4.76 -3.06
N ALA A 157 9.55 5.77 -2.22
CA ALA A 157 8.53 6.20 -1.27
C ALA A 157 7.29 6.79 -1.97
N LEU A 158 7.46 7.55 -3.06
CA LEU A 158 6.36 8.10 -3.85
C LEU A 158 5.50 7.01 -4.50
N LEU A 159 6.11 5.93 -5.00
CA LEU A 159 5.38 4.78 -5.53
C LEU A 159 4.40 4.22 -4.50
N MET A 160 4.88 4.07 -3.25
CA MET A 160 4.07 3.56 -2.15
C MET A 160 2.98 4.54 -1.69
N ALA A 161 3.28 5.84 -1.72
CA ALA A 161 2.38 6.88 -1.24
C ALA A 161 1.20 7.18 -2.16
N ILE A 162 1.32 7.01 -3.48
CA ILE A 162 0.25 7.32 -4.43
C ILE A 162 -1.01 6.46 -4.15
N PRO A 163 -0.92 5.12 -4.09
CA PRO A 163 -2.07 4.29 -3.74
C PRO A 163 -2.67 4.63 -2.37
N ALA A 164 -1.83 4.92 -1.38
CA ALA A 164 -2.27 5.26 -0.04
C ALA A 164 -3.01 6.61 0.01
N ALA A 165 -2.58 7.61 -0.78
CA ALA A 165 -3.28 8.88 -0.89
C ALA A 165 -4.66 8.71 -1.54
N LEU A 166 -4.76 7.85 -2.57
CA LEU A 166 -6.04 7.53 -3.20
C LEU A 166 -6.97 6.79 -2.24
N ASP A 167 -6.46 5.84 -1.46
CA ASP A 167 -7.23 5.14 -0.42
C ASP A 167 -7.66 6.08 0.71
N ALA A 168 -6.82 7.04 1.10
CA ALA A 168 -7.19 8.07 2.06
C ALA A 168 -8.35 8.92 1.53
N TRP A 169 -8.32 9.30 0.26
CA TRP A 169 -9.43 10.03 -0.35
C TRP A 169 -10.70 9.17 -0.39
N ARG A 170 -10.61 7.88 -0.76
CA ARG A 170 -11.74 6.95 -0.73
C ARG A 170 -12.33 6.75 0.67
N LEU A 171 -11.49 6.77 1.71
CA LEU A 171 -11.93 6.57 3.08
C LEU A 171 -12.58 7.82 3.68
N PHE A 172 -11.97 8.99 3.49
CA PHE A 172 -12.34 10.23 4.20
C PHE A 172 -13.11 11.23 3.35
N GLY A 173 -13.08 11.09 2.02
CA GLY A 173 -13.79 11.97 1.12
C GLY A 173 -15.28 11.67 1.16
N ASP A 174 -16.06 12.72 1.32
CA ASP A 174 -17.44 12.70 0.84
C ASP A 174 -17.41 12.84 -0.67
N ASP A 175 -18.34 12.17 -1.35
CA ASP A 175 -18.56 12.39 -2.76
C ASP A 175 -17.23 12.19 -3.54
N VAL A 176 -16.69 10.98 -3.47
CA VAL A 176 -15.45 10.62 -4.18
C VAL A 176 -15.77 10.32 -5.66
N PRO A 177 -15.03 10.91 -6.62
CA PRO A 177 -15.24 10.61 -8.04
C PRO A 177 -14.97 9.15 -8.41
N GLU A 178 -15.76 8.58 -9.31
CA GLU A 178 -15.65 7.17 -9.75
C GLU A 178 -14.25 6.78 -10.31
N TRP A 179 -13.45 7.74 -10.78
CA TRP A 179 -12.11 7.44 -11.26
C TRP A 179 -11.11 7.14 -10.13
N VAL A 180 -11.35 7.62 -8.91
CA VAL A 180 -10.41 7.48 -7.79
C VAL A 180 -10.24 6.00 -7.38
N PRO A 181 -11.31 5.21 -7.14
CA PRO A 181 -11.18 3.78 -6.85
C PRO A 181 -10.52 2.99 -7.98
N ASN A 182 -10.83 3.35 -9.23
CA ASN A 182 -10.26 2.70 -10.41
C ASN A 182 -8.77 2.99 -10.55
N LEU A 183 -8.36 4.25 -10.32
CA LEU A 183 -6.95 4.64 -10.33
C LEU A 183 -6.19 4.01 -9.16
N ALA A 184 -6.81 3.90 -7.98
CA ALA A 184 -6.23 3.23 -6.82
C ALA A 184 -5.88 1.78 -7.15
N VAL A 185 -6.85 1.00 -7.65
CA VAL A 185 -6.60 -0.39 -8.06
C VAL A 185 -5.60 -0.50 -9.21
N ALA A 186 -5.72 0.36 -10.24
CA ALA A 186 -4.81 0.31 -11.37
C ALA A 186 -3.36 0.61 -10.97
N SER A 187 -3.12 1.61 -10.11
CA SER A 187 -1.78 1.96 -9.62
C SER A 187 -1.15 0.81 -8.83
N LYS A 188 -1.89 0.21 -7.90
CA LYS A 188 -1.47 -0.98 -7.13
C LYS A 188 -1.16 -2.15 -8.06
N GLY A 189 -2.07 -2.46 -8.98
CA GLY A 189 -1.94 -3.60 -9.90
C GLY A 189 -0.74 -3.46 -10.85
N VAL A 190 -0.52 -2.28 -11.42
CA VAL A 190 0.64 -2.00 -12.29
C VAL A 190 1.94 -2.11 -11.50
N GLU A 191 2.01 -1.58 -10.28
CA GLU A 191 3.22 -1.68 -9.48
C GLU A 191 3.52 -3.11 -9.04
N MET A 192 2.50 -3.85 -8.56
CA MET A 192 2.64 -5.27 -8.26
C MET A 192 3.13 -6.05 -9.49
N ALA A 193 2.47 -5.87 -10.64
CA ALA A 193 2.89 -6.55 -11.87
C ALA A 193 4.34 -6.22 -12.25
N TRP A 194 4.77 -4.96 -12.12
CA TRP A 194 6.15 -4.57 -12.37
C TRP A 194 7.14 -5.25 -11.41
N ILE A 195 6.86 -5.26 -10.11
CA ILE A 195 7.71 -5.87 -9.07
C ILE A 195 7.85 -7.37 -9.28
N TRP A 196 6.76 -8.05 -9.60
CA TRP A 196 6.74 -9.50 -9.76
C TRP A 196 7.31 -9.95 -11.11
N ALA A 197 7.41 -9.05 -12.10
CA ALA A 197 8.06 -9.30 -13.39
C ALA A 197 9.55 -8.88 -13.46
N TYR A 198 10.09 -8.30 -12.39
CA TYR A 198 11.48 -7.81 -12.28
C TYR A 198 12.51 -8.95 -12.21
#